data_AF-A0A933PDI8-F1
#
_entry.id   AF-A0A933PDI8-F1
#
_cell.length_a   1.000
_cell.length_b   1.000
_cell.length_c   1.000
_cell.angle_alpha   90.00
_cell.angle_beta   90.00
_cell.angle_gamma   90.00
#
_symmetry.space_group_name_H-M   'P 1'
#
loop_
_entity.id
_entity.type
_entity.pdbx_description
1 polymer ?
#
loop_
_entity_poly.entity_id
_entity_poly.type
_entity_poly.pdbx_seq_one_letter_code
_entity_poly.pdbx_strand_id
1 'polypeptide(L)'
;MDILDAVADTYRRQGPLRQHVAARSFLADLPADVVQEQLGTCLDAGVLVPGDQGTVRLCDRLKVAVLTRPVLAAWVQDARTAPGPLGGALTEGIRGELRALVRFCLAGTDDSQHRRAVELTAVLATATLDVQAIDVVSGLPGTTRSQLQDLAAVPEGSCRTTHELLARMRRYVTTEFVEVTG
;
A
#
# COMPACT_ATOMS: atom_id res chain seq x y z
N MET A 1 7.71 -16.80 19.47
CA MET A 1 7.08 -16.15 18.30
C MET A 1 6.37 -14.90 18.81
N ASP A 2 6.53 -13.76 18.14
CA ASP A 2 5.76 -12.53 18.41
C ASP A 2 4.60 -12.45 17.40
N ILE A 3 3.38 -12.22 17.88
CA ILE A 3 2.17 -12.13 17.05
C ILE A 3 2.26 -10.97 16.05
N LEU A 4 2.80 -9.81 16.46
CA LEU A 4 2.90 -8.67 15.55
C LEU A 4 3.84 -8.98 14.38
N ASP A 5 4.98 -9.60 14.67
CA ASP A 5 5.94 -10.04 13.67
C ASP A 5 5.34 -11.09 12.72
N ALA A 6 4.56 -12.03 13.25
CA ALA A 6 3.88 -13.06 12.46
C ALA A 6 2.85 -12.45 11.49
N VAL A 7 2.07 -11.46 11.94
CA VAL A 7 1.11 -10.75 11.08
C VAL A 7 1.83 -9.89 10.05
N ALA A 8 2.90 -9.19 10.45
CA ALA A 8 3.71 -8.38 9.53
C ALA A 8 4.41 -9.24 8.48
N ASP A 9 4.92 -10.40 8.85
CA ASP A 9 5.52 -11.36 7.94
C ASP A 9 4.49 -11.98 6.98
N THR A 10 3.28 -12.27 7.47
CA THR A 10 2.17 -12.70 6.61
C THR A 10 1.83 -11.64 5.57
N TYR A 11 1.73 -10.37 5.98
CA TYR A 11 1.50 -9.26 5.05
C TYR A 11 2.62 -9.16 4.00
N ARG A 12 3.89 -9.19 4.42
CA ARG A 12 5.05 -9.14 3.53
C ARG A 12 5.06 -10.26 2.50
N ARG A 13 4.73 -11.49 2.91
CA ARG A 13 4.82 -12.67 2.04
C ARG A 13 3.60 -12.86 1.15
N GLN A 14 2.40 -12.61 1.68
CA GLN A 14 1.16 -12.99 1.00
C GLN A 14 0.41 -11.81 0.38
N GLY A 15 0.83 -10.58 0.70
CA GLY A 15 0.26 -9.37 0.17
C GLY A 15 -1.18 -9.10 0.61
N PRO A 16 -1.84 -8.13 -0.03
CA PRO A 16 -3.07 -7.55 0.48
C PRO A 16 -4.31 -8.46 0.42
N LEU A 17 -4.33 -9.44 -0.50
CA LEU A 17 -5.46 -10.37 -0.62
C LEU A 17 -5.51 -11.42 0.49
N ARG A 18 -4.38 -11.68 1.15
CA ARG A 18 -4.24 -12.76 2.15
C ARG A 18 -3.59 -12.28 3.45
N GLN A 19 -3.75 -10.99 3.74
CA GLN A 19 -3.15 -10.33 4.90
C GLN A 19 -3.83 -10.64 6.25
N HIS A 20 -5.00 -11.29 6.23
CA HIS A 20 -5.76 -11.60 7.44
C HIS A 20 -5.24 -12.89 8.05
N VAL A 21 -4.84 -12.82 9.32
CA VAL A 21 -4.38 -13.98 10.10
C VAL A 21 -5.45 -14.35 11.11
N ALA A 22 -5.85 -15.61 11.14
CA ALA A 22 -6.84 -16.07 12.13
C ALA A 22 -6.19 -16.09 13.52
N ALA A 23 -6.78 -15.40 14.52
CA ALA A 23 -6.21 -15.34 15.87
C ALA A 23 -5.94 -16.74 16.47
N ARG A 24 -6.80 -17.71 16.14
CA ARG A 24 -6.64 -19.12 16.57
C ARG A 24 -5.38 -19.81 16.04
N SER A 25 -4.76 -19.32 14.95
CA SER A 25 -3.56 -19.98 14.41
C SER A 25 -2.36 -19.83 15.33
N PHE A 26 -2.31 -18.77 16.15
CA PHE A 26 -1.21 -18.56 17.10
C PHE A 26 -1.19 -19.59 18.23
N LEU A 27 -2.33 -20.24 18.51
CA LEU A 27 -2.44 -21.30 19.52
C LEU A 27 -1.67 -22.58 19.15
N ALA A 28 -1.21 -22.69 17.91
CA ALA A 28 -0.33 -23.78 17.50
C ALA A 28 1.07 -23.65 18.11
N ASP A 29 1.53 -22.42 18.35
CA ASP A 29 2.92 -22.12 18.74
C ASP A 29 3.02 -21.41 20.12
N LEU A 30 1.91 -20.91 20.65
CA LEU A 30 1.84 -20.14 21.89
C LEU A 30 0.70 -20.63 22.80
N PRO A 31 0.89 -20.59 24.14
CA PRO A 31 -0.18 -20.79 25.12
C PRO A 31 -1.32 -19.76 24.97
N ALA A 32 -2.54 -20.16 25.34
CA ALA A 32 -3.74 -19.34 25.13
C ALA A 32 -3.73 -18.01 25.90
N ASP A 33 -3.21 -18.00 27.12
CA ASP A 33 -3.02 -16.82 27.96
C ASP A 33 -2.05 -15.82 27.32
N VAL A 34 -0.93 -16.31 26.77
CA VAL A 34 0.05 -15.48 26.06
C VAL A 34 -0.55 -14.89 24.78
N VAL A 35 -1.31 -15.69 24.02
CA VAL A 35 -2.00 -15.20 22.81
C VAL A 35 -2.99 -14.10 23.14
N GLN A 36 -3.78 -14.28 24.20
CA GLN A 36 -4.76 -13.30 24.65
C GLN A 36 -4.09 -11.99 25.09
N GLU A 37 -3.01 -12.07 25.88
CA GLU A 37 -2.27 -10.90 26.34
C GLU A 37 -1.63 -10.12 25.19
N GLN A 38 -0.92 -10.81 24.28
CA GLN A 38 -0.25 -10.17 23.15
C GLN A 38 -1.24 -9.57 22.14
N LEU A 39 -2.30 -10.29 21.78
CA LEU A 39 -3.34 -9.77 20.90
C LEU A 39 -4.05 -8.57 21.52
N GLY A 40 -4.41 -8.65 22.80
CA GLY A 40 -5.02 -7.54 23.53
C GLY A 40 -4.16 -6.28 23.46
N THR A 41 -2.88 -6.42 23.81
CA THR A 41 -1.90 -5.32 23.74
C THR A 41 -1.80 -4.72 22.34
N CYS A 42 -1.73 -5.56 21.30
CA CYS A 42 -1.62 -5.10 19.92
C CYS A 42 -2.88 -4.40 19.39
N LEU A 43 -4.07 -4.86 19.81
CA LEU A 43 -5.34 -4.28 19.44
C LEU A 43 -5.57 -2.94 20.16
N ASP A 44 -5.27 -2.88 21.46
CA ASP A 44 -5.39 -1.66 22.27
C ASP A 44 -4.43 -0.56 21.80
N ALA A 45 -3.22 -0.93 21.37
CA ALA A 45 -2.26 -0.01 20.78
C ALA A 45 -2.63 0.42 19.34
N GLY A 46 -3.65 -0.19 18.72
CA GLY A 46 -4.09 0.10 17.35
C GLY A 46 -3.07 -0.29 16.27
N VAL A 47 -2.11 -1.17 16.60
CA VAL A 47 -1.12 -1.69 15.65
C VAL A 47 -1.68 -2.86 14.82
N LEU A 48 -2.61 -3.61 15.42
CA LEU A 48 -3.46 -4.57 14.73
C LEU A 48 -4.90 -4.05 14.65
N VAL A 49 -5.59 -4.43 13.59
CA VAL A 49 -7.01 -4.13 13.36
C VAL A 49 -7.76 -5.46 13.29
N PRO A 50 -8.89 -5.60 14.02
CA PRO A 50 -9.72 -6.79 13.91
C PRO A 50 -10.37 -6.86 12.53
N GLY A 51 -10.40 -8.06 11.97
CA GLY A 51 -11.14 -8.40 10.77
C GLY A 51 -12.31 -9.33 11.09
N ASP A 52 -12.96 -9.83 10.04
CA ASP A 52 -14.09 -10.75 10.19
C ASP A 52 -13.63 -12.10 10.74
N GLN A 53 -14.57 -12.82 11.35
CA GLN A 53 -14.41 -14.22 11.78
C GLN A 53 -13.20 -14.46 12.70
N GLY A 54 -12.85 -13.48 13.54
CA GLY A 54 -11.74 -13.60 14.49
C GLY A 54 -10.36 -13.54 13.82
N THR A 55 -10.26 -12.85 12.69
CA THR A 55 -8.99 -12.53 12.05
C THR A 55 -8.43 -11.20 12.52
N VAL A 56 -7.12 -11.00 12.34
CA VAL A 56 -6.42 -9.74 12.58
C VAL A 56 -5.52 -9.40 11.39
N ARG A 57 -5.29 -8.11 11.19
CA ARG A 57 -4.37 -7.58 10.17
C ARG A 57 -3.61 -6.37 10.69
N LEU A 58 -2.54 -5.97 10.01
CA LEU A 58 -1.85 -4.73 10.30
C LEU A 58 -2.76 -3.50 10.07
N CYS A 59 -2.55 -2.46 10.88
CA CYS A 59 -3.07 -1.13 10.61
C CYS A 59 -2.30 -0.46 9.46
N ASP A 60 -2.89 0.55 8.82
CA ASP A 60 -2.32 1.20 7.64
C ASP A 60 -0.97 1.89 7.94
N ARG A 61 -0.79 2.42 9.15
CA ARG A 61 0.49 2.98 9.59
C ARG A 61 1.62 1.96 9.51
N LEU A 62 1.40 0.76 10.04
CA LEU A 62 2.41 -0.30 10.01
C LEU A 62 2.57 -0.91 8.62
N LYS A 63 1.49 -1.04 7.86
CA LYS A 63 1.57 -1.46 6.45
C LYS A 63 2.47 -0.55 5.63
N VAL A 64 2.36 0.77 5.81
CA VAL A 64 3.27 1.73 5.15
C VAL A 64 4.73 1.50 5.51
N ALA A 65 5.02 1.23 6.78
CA ALA A 65 6.38 0.99 7.26
C ALA A 65 6.94 -0.36 6.77
N VAL A 66 6.09 -1.39 6.72
CA VAL A 66 6.43 -2.75 6.31
C VAL A 66 6.56 -2.87 4.79
N LEU A 67 5.76 -2.13 4.04
CA LEU A 67 5.79 -2.10 2.59
C LEU A 67 7.09 -1.42 2.16
N THR A 68 8.10 -2.20 1.84
CA THR A 68 9.36 -1.72 1.27
C THR A 68 9.41 -2.05 -0.23
N ARG A 69 10.37 -1.48 -0.97
CA ARG A 69 10.57 -1.81 -2.39
C ARG A 69 10.72 -3.32 -2.65
N PRO A 70 11.54 -4.07 -1.89
CA PRO A 70 11.65 -5.53 -2.06
C PRO A 70 10.32 -6.27 -1.88
N VAL A 71 9.52 -5.87 -0.90
CA VAL A 71 8.20 -6.47 -0.62
C VAL A 71 7.26 -6.24 -1.80
N LEU A 72 7.16 -4.99 -2.26
CA LEU A 72 6.30 -4.65 -3.39
C LEU A 72 6.76 -5.35 -4.69
N ALA A 73 8.07 -5.38 -4.96
CA ALA A 73 8.63 -6.06 -6.11
C ALA A 73 8.32 -7.56 -6.10
N ALA A 74 8.40 -8.21 -4.93
CA ALA A 74 8.01 -9.61 -4.76
C ALA A 74 6.53 -9.82 -5.10
N TRP A 75 5.62 -9.00 -4.56
CA TRP A 75 4.19 -9.12 -4.86
C TRP A 75 3.88 -8.96 -6.35
N VAL A 76 4.52 -8.00 -7.00
CA VAL A 76 4.34 -7.78 -8.44
C VAL A 76 4.86 -8.98 -9.24
N GLN A 77 6.01 -9.54 -8.84
CA GLN A 77 6.56 -10.73 -9.49
C GLN A 77 5.67 -11.96 -9.29
N ASP A 78 5.10 -12.14 -8.11
CA ASP A 78 4.14 -13.20 -7.82
C ASP A 78 2.86 -13.03 -8.65
N ALA A 79 2.34 -11.80 -8.78
CA ALA A 79 1.18 -11.50 -9.61
C ALA A 79 1.44 -11.80 -11.10
N ARG A 80 2.64 -11.50 -11.61
CA ARG A 80 3.04 -11.76 -13.00
C ARG A 80 3.21 -13.25 -13.32
N THR A 81 3.70 -14.02 -12.35
CA THR A 81 3.96 -15.45 -12.51
C THR A 81 2.76 -16.32 -12.17
N ALA A 82 1.75 -15.76 -11.52
CA ALA A 82 0.52 -16.47 -11.18
C ALA A 82 -0.30 -16.85 -12.44
N PRO A 83 -0.90 -18.05 -12.46
CA PRO A 83 -1.63 -18.54 -13.62
C PRO A 83 -2.97 -17.83 -13.80
N GLY A 84 -3.23 -17.40 -15.04
CA GLY A 84 -4.54 -16.96 -15.54
C GLY A 84 -5.22 -15.89 -14.66
N PRO A 85 -6.49 -16.07 -14.26
CA PRO A 85 -7.28 -15.05 -13.56
C PRO A 85 -6.74 -14.69 -12.17
N LEU A 86 -5.89 -15.54 -11.57
CA LEU A 86 -5.28 -15.25 -10.28
C LEU A 86 -4.28 -14.09 -10.36
N GLY A 87 -3.49 -14.00 -11.44
CA GLY A 87 -2.54 -12.89 -11.64
C GLY A 87 -3.23 -11.55 -11.78
N GLY A 88 -4.38 -11.51 -12.47
CA GLY A 88 -5.24 -10.33 -12.56
C GLY A 88 -5.79 -9.91 -11.20
N ALA A 89 -6.31 -10.86 -10.42
CA ALA A 89 -6.81 -10.59 -9.06
C ALA A 89 -5.71 -10.06 -8.13
N LEU A 90 -4.51 -10.66 -8.16
CA LEU A 90 -3.35 -10.20 -7.39
C LEU A 90 -2.94 -8.77 -7.76
N THR A 91 -2.88 -8.46 -9.06
CA THR A 91 -2.56 -7.13 -9.58
C THR A 91 -3.56 -6.08 -9.08
N GLU A 92 -4.86 -6.36 -9.18
CA GLU A 92 -5.90 -5.45 -8.69
C GLU A 92 -5.89 -5.32 -7.16
N GLY A 93 -5.60 -6.41 -6.43
CA GLY A 93 -5.41 -6.38 -4.98
C GLY A 93 -4.25 -5.46 -4.57
N ILE A 94 -3.12 -5.55 -5.26
CA ILE A 94 -1.96 -4.65 -5.05
C ILE A 94 -2.36 -3.20 -5.32
N ARG A 95 -3.07 -2.92 -6.44
CA ARG A 95 -3.56 -1.57 -6.75
C ARG A 95 -4.50 -1.03 -5.68
N GLY A 96 -5.44 -1.83 -5.22
CA GLY A 96 -6.37 -1.48 -4.15
C GLY A 96 -5.65 -1.10 -2.85
N GLU A 97 -4.67 -1.91 -2.45
CA GLU A 97 -3.86 -1.66 -1.26
C GLU A 97 -3.03 -0.38 -1.41
N LEU A 98 -2.33 -0.20 -2.53
CA LEU A 98 -1.55 1.02 -2.78
C LEU A 98 -2.43 2.28 -2.74
N ARG A 99 -3.64 2.24 -3.32
CA ARG A 99 -4.60 3.35 -3.27
C ARG A 99 -5.01 3.65 -1.82
N ALA A 100 -5.27 2.63 -1.00
CA ALA A 100 -5.61 2.81 0.40
C ALA A 100 -4.46 3.45 1.19
N LEU A 101 -3.22 2.97 0.99
CA LEU A 101 -2.04 3.52 1.67
C LEU A 101 -1.69 4.94 1.19
N VAL A 102 -1.90 5.27 -0.08
CA VAL A 102 -1.79 6.64 -0.57
C VAL A 102 -2.79 7.56 0.14
N ARG A 103 -4.06 7.15 0.25
CA ARG A 103 -5.08 7.93 0.96
C ARG A 103 -4.71 8.15 2.42
N PHE A 104 -4.25 7.09 3.11
CA PHE A 104 -3.77 7.19 4.47
C PHE A 104 -2.61 8.18 4.60
N CYS A 105 -1.60 8.08 3.73
CA CYS A 105 -0.44 8.96 3.73
C CYS A 105 -0.78 10.42 3.40
N LEU A 106 -1.72 10.67 2.48
CA LEU A 106 -2.20 12.02 2.13
C LEU A 106 -3.09 12.66 3.20
N ALA A 107 -3.73 11.85 4.05
CA ALA A 107 -4.47 12.32 5.22
C ALA A 107 -3.54 12.64 6.41
N GLY A 108 -2.29 12.21 6.32
CA GLY A 108 -1.23 12.54 7.26
C GLY A 108 -0.85 14.03 7.26
N THR A 109 -0.19 14.46 8.32
CA THR A 109 0.29 15.85 8.45
C THR A 109 1.81 15.97 8.33
N ASP A 110 2.52 14.84 8.26
CA ASP A 110 3.99 14.80 8.19
C ASP A 110 4.49 14.67 6.73
N ASP A 111 5.57 15.38 6.44
CA ASP A 111 6.27 15.37 5.15
C ASP A 111 6.76 13.97 4.76
N SER A 112 7.07 13.13 5.75
CA SER A 112 7.46 11.73 5.51
C SER A 112 6.33 10.92 4.86
N GLN A 113 5.09 11.14 5.30
CA GLN A 113 3.91 10.47 4.76
C GLN A 113 3.56 11.03 3.38
N HIS A 114 3.65 12.33 3.18
CA HIS A 114 3.46 12.95 1.86
C HIS A 114 4.46 12.44 0.83
N ARG A 115 5.74 12.33 1.19
CA ARG A 115 6.78 11.74 0.32
C ARG A 115 6.43 10.30 -0.04
N ARG A 116 6.01 9.52 0.95
CA ARG A 116 5.57 8.14 0.74
C ARG A 116 4.37 8.04 -0.18
N ALA A 117 3.40 8.94 -0.07
CA ALA A 117 2.25 8.99 -0.98
C ALA A 117 2.69 9.22 -2.43
N VAL A 118 3.68 10.09 -2.67
CA VAL A 118 4.21 10.34 -4.02
C VAL A 118 4.87 9.08 -4.59
N GLU A 119 5.69 8.39 -3.80
CA GLU A 119 6.35 7.13 -4.21
C GLU A 119 5.33 6.06 -4.62
N LEU A 120 4.33 5.81 -3.77
CA LEU A 120 3.29 4.81 -4.04
C LEU A 120 2.41 5.21 -5.23
N THR A 121 2.14 6.51 -5.41
CA THR A 121 1.38 7.03 -6.57
C THR A 121 2.14 6.82 -7.87
N ALA A 122 3.45 7.05 -7.87
CA ALA A 122 4.29 6.84 -9.04
C ALA A 122 4.32 5.36 -9.47
N VAL A 123 4.33 4.43 -8.51
CA VAL A 123 4.14 2.99 -8.79
C VAL A 123 2.78 2.73 -9.43
N LEU A 124 1.69 3.27 -8.85
CA LEU A 124 0.33 3.11 -9.36
C LEU A 124 0.14 3.66 -10.78
N ALA A 125 0.84 4.74 -11.13
CA ALA A 125 0.76 5.37 -12.44
C ALA A 125 1.35 4.52 -13.58
N THR A 126 2.03 3.42 -13.25
CA THR A 126 2.61 2.53 -14.25
C THR A 126 1.53 1.56 -14.75
N ALA A 127 1.28 1.58 -16.06
CA ALA A 127 0.17 0.86 -16.69
C ALA A 127 0.14 -0.66 -16.36
N THR A 128 1.31 -1.25 -16.08
CA THR A 128 1.50 -2.68 -15.84
C THR A 128 2.04 -3.03 -14.45
N LEU A 129 2.06 -2.08 -13.49
CA LEU A 129 2.83 -2.22 -12.24
C LEU A 129 4.25 -2.68 -12.58
N ASP A 130 5.02 -1.82 -13.24
CA ASP A 130 6.31 -2.25 -13.74
C ASP A 130 7.36 -2.33 -12.64
N VAL A 131 7.95 -3.50 -12.40
CA VAL A 131 9.06 -3.69 -11.45
C VAL A 131 10.22 -2.74 -11.74
N GLN A 132 10.47 -2.43 -13.02
CA GLN A 132 11.50 -1.45 -13.40
C GLN A 132 11.08 0.00 -13.09
N ALA A 133 9.79 0.32 -13.09
CA ALA A 133 9.31 1.64 -12.68
C ALA A 133 9.33 1.82 -11.15
N ILE A 134 9.27 0.74 -10.37
CA ILE A 134 9.55 0.75 -8.93
C ILE A 134 11.00 1.21 -8.65
N ASP A 135 11.93 0.87 -9.55
CA ASP A 135 13.35 1.22 -9.44
C ASP A 135 13.63 2.70 -9.80
N VAL A 136 12.92 3.24 -10.79
CA VAL A 136 12.99 4.66 -11.19
C VAL A 136 12.51 5.58 -10.05
N VAL A 137 11.52 5.14 -9.26
CA VAL A 137 10.94 5.96 -8.18
C VAL A 137 11.79 5.92 -6.90
N SER A 138 12.57 4.85 -6.70
CA SER A 138 13.23 4.57 -5.41
C SER A 138 14.68 5.04 -5.31
N GLY A 139 15.23 5.73 -6.32
CA GLY A 139 16.69 5.97 -6.38
C GLY A 139 17.19 7.20 -7.12
N LEU A 140 16.36 8.18 -7.51
CA LEU A 140 16.86 9.23 -8.40
C LEU A 140 17.33 10.52 -7.67
N PRO A 141 18.61 10.90 -7.80
CA PRO A 141 19.13 12.15 -7.25
C PRO A 141 18.63 13.33 -8.07
N GLY A 142 17.84 14.23 -7.48
CA GLY A 142 17.60 15.63 -7.91
C GLY A 142 16.93 15.88 -9.28
N THR A 143 17.28 15.12 -10.32
CA THR A 143 16.95 15.31 -11.73
C THR A 143 15.59 14.71 -12.12
N THR A 144 14.97 13.87 -11.30
CA THR A 144 13.58 13.43 -11.54
C THR A 144 12.56 14.48 -11.14
N ARG A 145 12.94 15.43 -10.28
CA ARG A 145 12.16 16.66 -10.08
C ARG A 145 12.10 17.48 -11.37
N SER A 146 13.20 17.53 -12.14
CA SER A 146 13.24 18.21 -13.44
C SER A 146 12.60 17.39 -14.55
N GLN A 147 12.71 16.06 -14.54
CA GLN A 147 12.04 15.20 -15.54
C GLN A 147 10.52 15.06 -15.30
N LEU A 148 10.04 15.15 -14.06
CA LEU A 148 8.61 15.33 -13.75
C LEU A 148 8.14 16.75 -14.09
N GLN A 149 9.03 17.76 -14.06
CA GLN A 149 8.76 19.09 -14.62
C GLN A 149 8.72 19.07 -16.17
N ASP A 150 9.50 18.21 -16.83
CA ASP A 150 9.46 18.03 -18.29
C ASP A 150 8.24 17.21 -18.75
N LEU A 151 7.78 16.24 -17.95
CA LEU A 151 6.46 15.60 -18.14
C LEU A 151 5.29 16.57 -17.87
N ALA A 152 5.52 17.62 -17.09
CA ALA A 152 4.61 18.76 -16.95
C ALA A 152 4.76 19.80 -18.09
N ALA A 153 5.71 19.61 -19.02
CA ALA A 153 5.99 20.50 -20.14
C ALA A 153 5.42 20.01 -21.50
N VAL A 154 4.68 18.89 -21.54
CA VAL A 154 3.84 18.56 -22.69
C VAL A 154 2.44 19.17 -22.49
N PRO A 155 1.99 20.06 -23.39
CA PRO A 155 0.74 20.82 -23.26
C PRO A 155 -0.46 19.93 -23.68
N GLU A 156 -1.67 20.05 -23.11
CA GLU A 156 -2.37 21.29 -22.80
C GLU A 156 -3.22 21.20 -21.51
N GLY A 157 -2.94 22.13 -20.59
CA GLY A 157 -3.73 22.41 -19.39
C GLY A 157 -2.91 22.43 -18.09
N SER A 158 -1.82 23.22 -18.05
CA SER A 158 -0.84 23.28 -16.94
C SER A 158 -1.47 23.64 -15.59
N CYS A 159 -1.06 22.95 -14.52
CA CYS A 159 -1.27 23.41 -13.13
C CYS A 159 -0.03 24.23 -12.72
N ARG A 160 -0.23 25.50 -12.38
CA ARG A 160 0.79 26.50 -12.05
C ARG A 160 1.31 26.41 -10.62
N THR A 161 0.62 25.68 -9.74
CA THR A 161 1.06 25.48 -8.35
C THR A 161 0.84 24.04 -7.88
N THR A 162 1.60 23.61 -6.86
CA THR A 162 1.44 22.29 -6.21
C THR A 162 0.02 22.11 -5.66
N HIS A 163 -0.63 23.20 -5.24
CA HIS A 163 -2.02 23.20 -4.79
C HIS A 163 -3.01 22.89 -5.94
N GLU A 164 -2.76 23.38 -7.15
CA GLU A 164 -3.59 23.07 -8.33
C GLU A 164 -3.42 21.62 -8.78
N LEU A 165 -2.20 21.08 -8.72
CA LEU A 165 -1.95 19.67 -9.00
C LEU A 165 -2.68 18.77 -7.98
N LEU A 166 -2.56 19.08 -6.68
CA LEU A 166 -3.29 18.36 -5.62
C LEU A 166 -4.81 18.49 -5.76
N ALA A 167 -5.33 19.67 -6.14
CA ALA A 167 -6.75 19.88 -6.38
C ALA A 167 -7.27 19.14 -7.62
N ARG A 168 -6.40 18.87 -8.61
CA ARG A 168 -6.75 18.11 -9.82
C ARG A 168 -6.63 16.60 -9.60
N MET A 169 -5.62 16.16 -8.85
CA MET A 169 -5.52 14.77 -8.37
C MET A 169 -6.70 14.40 -7.47
N ARG A 170 -7.13 15.29 -6.57
CA ARG A 170 -8.37 15.12 -5.80
C ARG A 170 -9.60 15.01 -6.70
N ARG A 171 -9.70 15.85 -7.74
CA ARG A 171 -10.79 15.78 -8.73
C ARG A 171 -10.80 14.46 -9.49
N TYR A 172 -9.66 14.00 -10.00
CA TYR A 172 -9.55 12.74 -10.74
C TYR A 172 -9.96 11.52 -9.90
N VAL A 173 -9.53 11.49 -8.63
CA VAL A 173 -9.95 10.46 -7.65
C VAL A 173 -11.46 10.50 -7.36
N THR A 174 -12.10 11.67 -7.46
CA THR A 174 -13.56 11.80 -7.29
C THR A 174 -14.37 11.57 -8.58
N THR A 175 -13.87 11.93 -9.76
CA THR A 175 -14.63 11.78 -11.03
C THR A 175 -14.67 10.34 -11.54
N GLU A 176 -13.58 9.56 -11.41
CA GLU A 176 -13.65 8.11 -11.68
C GLU A 176 -14.46 7.35 -10.62
N PHE A 177 -14.77 7.96 -9.47
CA PHE A 177 -15.63 7.37 -8.45
C PHE A 177 -17.14 7.52 -8.76
N VAL A 178 -17.52 8.53 -9.53
CA VAL A 178 -18.93 8.76 -9.91
C VAL A 178 -19.33 7.90 -11.11
N GLU A 179 -18.41 7.59 -12.04
CA GLU A 179 -18.73 6.71 -13.18
C GLU A 179 -18.81 5.22 -12.82
N VAL A 180 -18.33 4.79 -11.64
CA VAL A 180 -18.41 3.40 -11.17
C VAL A 180 -19.54 3.19 -10.15
N THR A 181 -20.26 4.26 -9.77
CA THR A 181 -21.44 4.18 -8.88
C THR A 181 -22.73 4.71 -9.52
N GLY A 182 -22.75 4.86 -10.85
CA GLY A 182 -23.95 5.06 -11.67
C GLY A 182 -24.40 3.76 -12.33
#